data_AF-A0A0C3BU69-F1
#
_entry.id   AF-A0A0C3BU69-F1
#
_cell.length_a   1.000
_cell.length_b   1.000
_cell.length_c   1.000
_cell.angle_alpha   90.00
_cell.angle_beta   90.00
_cell.angle_gamma   90.00
#
_symmetry.space_group_name_H-M   'P 1'
#
loop_
_entity.id
_entity.type
_entity.pdbx_description
1 polymer ?
#
loop_
_entity_poly.entity_id
_entity_poly.type
_entity_poly.pdbx_seq_one_letter_code
_entity_poly.pdbx_strand_id
1 'polypeptide(L)'
;METHHEPTIDGPQIAKLNRDLLWQIFALNADIAAGAPANTHSDYLFNLSPLTITRHSSQVCASWRQLILGSPSLWGNMIDLESLQQKSDTWRNEVLLRTGNSELSIKGNVMAETSEFFVSLFKNHWTRIKRIQVLFCMHAEEWPDAWNALGCPAPSLRLCSIHFGYGLPRIYSSPGFSLFANHAPLLTSFQHIRKTSHWSLASSSLDGDL
;
A
#
# COMPACT_ATOMS: atom_id res chain seq x y z
N MET A 1 30.17 -33.15 -45.73
CA MET A 1 29.81 -33.71 -44.42
C MET A 1 29.79 -32.52 -43.47
N GLU A 2 28.70 -31.76 -43.49
CA GLU A 2 28.55 -30.53 -42.72
C GLU A 2 28.01 -30.87 -41.33
N THR A 3 28.82 -30.64 -40.32
CA THR A 3 28.41 -30.73 -38.92
C THR A 3 27.61 -29.49 -38.59
N HIS A 4 26.28 -29.63 -38.52
CA HIS A 4 25.40 -28.62 -37.95
C HIS A 4 25.81 -28.38 -36.50
N HIS A 5 26.38 -27.20 -36.23
CA HIS A 5 26.53 -26.67 -34.88
C HIS A 5 25.14 -26.24 -34.41
N GLU A 6 24.56 -27.05 -33.54
CA GLU A 6 23.34 -26.72 -32.82
C GLU A 6 23.66 -25.53 -31.90
N PRO A 7 22.92 -24.41 -31.99
CA PRO A 7 23.18 -23.27 -31.14
C PRO A 7 22.89 -23.66 -29.70
N THR A 8 23.92 -23.69 -28.87
CA THR A 8 23.78 -23.73 -27.42
C THR A 8 22.88 -22.58 -27.02
N ILE A 9 21.64 -22.88 -26.62
CA ILE A 9 20.74 -21.89 -26.03
C ILE A 9 21.38 -21.49 -24.70
N ASP A 10 22.16 -20.44 -24.80
CA ASP A 10 22.77 -19.73 -23.69
C ASP A 10 21.66 -19.47 -22.66
N GLY A 11 21.89 -19.85 -21.39
CA GLY A 11 20.86 -19.84 -20.35
C GLY A 11 20.11 -18.50 -20.28
N PRO A 12 18.87 -18.47 -19.77
CA PRO A 12 17.99 -17.30 -19.84
C PRO A 12 18.73 -16.04 -19.39
N GLN A 13 18.74 -15.00 -20.23
CA GLN A 13 19.60 -13.82 -20.04
C GLN A 13 19.41 -13.14 -18.67
N ILE A 14 18.22 -13.27 -18.09
CA ILE A 14 17.90 -12.73 -16.76
C ILE A 14 18.69 -13.40 -15.63
N ALA A 15 19.17 -14.63 -15.82
CA ALA A 15 20.05 -15.32 -14.88
C ALA A 15 21.49 -14.79 -14.92
N LYS A 16 21.84 -14.00 -15.95
CA LYS A 16 23.15 -13.34 -16.10
C LYS A 16 23.19 -11.94 -15.48
N LEU A 17 22.04 -11.40 -15.04
CA LEU A 17 21.99 -10.10 -14.36
C LEU A 17 22.66 -10.16 -13.00
N ASN A 18 23.39 -9.09 -12.66
CA ASN A 18 23.93 -8.90 -11.31
C ASN A 18 22.78 -8.85 -10.29
N ARG A 19 23.04 -9.39 -9.09
CA ARG A 19 22.10 -9.43 -7.96
C ARG A 19 21.52 -8.06 -7.60
N ASP A 20 22.29 -6.98 -7.72
CA ASP A 20 21.82 -5.62 -7.41
C ASP A 20 20.79 -5.14 -8.42
N LEU A 21 20.98 -5.42 -9.71
CA LEU A 21 20.01 -5.09 -10.76
C LEU A 21 18.73 -5.91 -10.60
N LEU A 22 18.86 -7.21 -10.28
CA LEU A 22 17.71 -8.06 -9.98
C LEU A 22 16.93 -7.52 -8.78
N TRP A 23 17.63 -7.11 -7.72
CA TRP A 23 16.99 -6.51 -6.55
C TRP A 23 16.26 -5.21 -6.91
N GLN A 24 16.87 -4.34 -7.73
CA GLN A 24 16.22 -3.11 -8.19
C GLN A 24 14.95 -3.39 -9.00
N ILE A 25 14.97 -4.40 -9.89
CA ILE A 25 13.78 -4.83 -10.63
C ILE A 25 12.68 -5.28 -9.65
N PHE A 26 13.02 -6.09 -8.65
CA PHE A 26 12.06 -6.51 -7.64
C PHE A 26 11.55 -5.36 -6.78
N ALA A 27 12.41 -4.38 -6.48
CA ALA A 27 12.02 -3.18 -5.74
C ALA A 27 11.01 -2.33 -6.53
N LEU A 28 11.18 -2.21 -7.85
CA LEU A 28 10.20 -1.55 -8.72
C LEU A 28 8.86 -2.30 -8.74
N ASN A 29 8.89 -3.63 -8.84
CA ASN A 29 7.68 -4.46 -8.79
C ASN A 29 6.99 -4.43 -7.41
N ALA A 30 7.75 -4.15 -6.35
CA ALA A 30 7.28 -4.04 -4.98
C ALA A 30 6.78 -2.63 -4.62
N ASP A 31 6.94 -1.63 -5.49
CA ASP A 31 6.54 -0.27 -5.16
C ASP A 31 5.04 -0.06 -5.41
N ILE A 32 4.28 -0.06 -4.32
CA ILE A 32 2.85 0.26 -4.31
C ILE A 32 2.52 1.66 -4.86
N ALA A 33 3.48 2.60 -4.81
CA ALA A 33 3.30 3.95 -5.34
C ALA A 33 3.47 4.04 -6.86
N ALA A 34 4.04 3.02 -7.51
CA ALA A 34 4.21 2.99 -8.97
C ALA A 34 2.91 2.65 -9.72
N GLY A 35 1.89 2.12 -9.03
CA GLY A 35 0.58 1.82 -9.61
C GLY A 35 -0.30 3.08 -9.73
N ALA A 36 -1.18 3.10 -10.74
CA ALA A 36 -2.13 4.18 -10.97
C ALA A 36 -2.92 4.56 -9.69
N PRO A 37 -3.32 5.84 -9.53
CA PRO A 37 -4.12 6.29 -8.39
C PRO A 37 -5.41 5.47 -8.31
N ALA A 38 -5.91 5.24 -7.10
CA ALA A 38 -7.07 4.39 -6.78
C ALA A 38 -8.40 4.76 -7.47
N ASN A 39 -8.40 5.75 -8.38
CA ASN A 39 -9.58 6.33 -9.02
C ASN A 39 -9.69 6.02 -10.53
N THR A 40 -8.73 5.34 -11.15
CA THR A 40 -8.84 4.93 -12.57
C THR A 40 -9.48 3.56 -12.65
N HIS A 41 -10.78 3.54 -13.00
CA HIS A 41 -11.58 2.34 -13.27
C HIS A 41 -11.13 1.52 -14.51
N SER A 42 -10.00 1.85 -15.12
CA SER A 42 -9.47 1.16 -16.30
C SER A 42 -8.46 0.08 -15.91
N ASP A 43 -8.76 -1.16 -16.30
CA ASP A 43 -7.89 -2.35 -16.31
C ASP A 43 -7.69 -3.16 -15.02
N TYR A 44 -8.78 -3.39 -14.27
CA TYR A 44 -8.84 -4.40 -13.20
C TYR A 44 -8.64 -5.86 -13.67
N LEU A 45 -8.62 -6.13 -14.98
CA LEU A 45 -8.54 -7.50 -15.50
C LEU A 45 -7.12 -8.09 -15.53
N PHE A 46 -6.07 -7.28 -15.42
CA PHE A 46 -4.68 -7.77 -15.50
C PHE A 46 -3.65 -7.12 -14.55
N ASN A 47 -4.06 -6.15 -13.72
CA ASN A 47 -3.13 -5.54 -12.76
C ASN A 47 -2.97 -6.42 -11.51
N LEU A 48 -2.05 -7.38 -11.58
CA LEU A 48 -1.60 -8.12 -10.41
C LEU A 48 -1.08 -7.14 -9.36
N SER A 49 -1.51 -7.31 -8.11
CA SER A 49 -0.97 -6.50 -7.02
C SER A 49 0.54 -6.73 -6.89
N PRO A 50 1.32 -5.73 -6.43
CA PRO A 50 2.74 -5.91 -6.13
C PRO A 50 3.00 -7.20 -5.36
N LEU A 51 2.19 -7.48 -4.31
CA LEU A 51 2.31 -8.68 -3.48
C LEU A 51 2.26 -9.96 -4.30
N THR A 52 1.35 -10.02 -5.28
CA THR A 52 1.18 -11.16 -6.17
C THR A 52 2.38 -11.29 -7.11
N ILE A 53 2.84 -10.19 -7.70
CA ILE A 53 4.01 -10.17 -8.60
C ILE A 53 5.26 -10.65 -7.86
N THR A 54 5.53 -10.12 -6.66
CA THR A 54 6.69 -10.50 -5.85
C THR A 54 6.62 -11.96 -5.40
N ARG A 55 5.42 -12.45 -5.03
CA ARG A 55 5.21 -13.86 -4.69
C ARG A 55 5.53 -14.76 -5.89
N HIS A 56 4.98 -14.47 -7.07
CA HIS A 56 5.27 -15.25 -8.28
C HIS A 56 6.75 -15.17 -8.68
N SER A 57 7.36 -13.99 -8.59
CA SER A 57 8.79 -13.81 -8.84
C SER A 57 9.64 -14.69 -7.91
N SER A 58 9.25 -14.84 -6.63
CA SER A 58 9.94 -15.72 -5.68
C SER A 58 9.84 -17.22 -5.99
N GLN A 59 9.06 -17.61 -7.00
CA GLN A 59 8.85 -18.99 -7.42
C GLN A 59 9.56 -19.33 -8.73
N VAL A 60 10.19 -18.35 -9.41
CA VAL A 60 10.87 -18.58 -10.70
C VAL A 60 12.10 -19.47 -10.54
N CYS A 61 12.98 -19.16 -9.60
CA CYS A 61 14.16 -19.98 -9.29
C CYS A 61 14.66 -19.75 -7.85
N ALA A 62 15.57 -20.61 -7.37
CA ALA A 62 16.11 -20.54 -6.01
C ALA A 62 16.83 -19.22 -5.72
N SER A 63 17.58 -18.68 -6.70
CA SER A 63 18.30 -17.41 -6.56
C SER A 63 17.34 -16.22 -6.35
N TRP A 64 16.27 -16.14 -7.16
CA TRP A 64 15.24 -15.12 -7.02
C TRP A 64 14.49 -15.25 -5.70
N ARG A 65 14.15 -16.48 -5.33
CA ARG A 65 13.53 -16.78 -4.04
C ARG A 65 14.38 -16.27 -2.89
N GLN A 66 15.66 -16.58 -2.87
CA GLN A 66 16.56 -16.16 -1.80
C GLN A 66 16.68 -14.63 -1.74
N LEU A 67 16.78 -13.96 -2.89
CA LEU A 67 16.86 -12.51 -2.95
C LEU A 67 15.57 -11.85 -2.46
N ILE A 68 14.41 -12.29 -2.94
CA ILE A 68 13.11 -11.69 -2.61
C ILE A 68 12.73 -11.96 -1.15
N LEU A 69 12.85 -13.21 -0.69
CA LEU A 69 12.50 -13.57 0.69
C LEU A 69 13.49 -12.98 1.69
N GLY A 70 14.76 -12.81 1.30
CA GLY A 70 15.80 -12.20 2.13
C GLY A 70 15.83 -10.66 2.11
N SER A 71 14.85 -9.99 1.48
CA SER A 71 14.82 -8.53 1.36
C SER A 71 13.60 -7.92 2.07
N PRO A 72 13.70 -7.62 3.38
CA PRO A 72 12.57 -7.10 4.14
C PRO A 72 11.99 -5.78 3.64
N SER A 73 12.80 -4.96 2.98
CA SER A 73 12.39 -3.69 2.37
C SER A 73 11.44 -3.86 1.19
N LEU A 74 11.51 -4.99 0.46
CA LEU A 74 10.53 -5.30 -0.59
C LEU A 74 9.16 -5.45 0.05
N TRP A 75 9.03 -6.36 1.03
CA TRP A 75 7.78 -6.63 1.73
C TRP A 75 7.21 -5.40 2.45
N GLY A 76 8.08 -4.55 3.02
CA GLY A 76 7.67 -3.30 3.66
C GLY A 76 7.03 -2.29 2.71
N ASN A 77 7.39 -2.31 1.42
CA ASN A 77 6.80 -1.42 0.41
C ASN A 77 5.43 -1.91 -0.12
N MET A 78 4.95 -3.05 0.37
CA MET A 78 3.88 -3.83 -0.26
C MET A 78 2.64 -4.02 0.62
N ILE A 79 2.44 -3.17 1.62
CA ILE A 79 1.26 -3.24 2.49
C ILE A 79 0.05 -2.59 1.81
N ASP A 80 -0.63 -3.37 0.97
CA ASP A 80 -1.89 -3.01 0.32
C ASP A 80 -3.07 -3.62 1.09
N LEU A 81 -3.94 -2.78 1.63
CA LEU A 81 -5.02 -3.20 2.54
C LEU A 81 -5.99 -4.17 1.86
N GLU A 82 -6.32 -3.94 0.59
CA GLU A 82 -7.27 -4.74 -0.19
C GLU A 82 -6.67 -6.09 -0.57
N SER A 83 -5.42 -6.10 -1.07
CA SER A 83 -4.68 -7.32 -1.41
C SER A 83 -4.44 -8.22 -0.21
N LEU A 84 -4.42 -7.63 0.99
CA LEU A 84 -4.28 -8.32 2.26
C LEU A 84 -5.63 -8.59 2.93
N GLN A 85 -6.76 -8.23 2.33
CA GLN A 85 -8.11 -8.51 2.84
C GLN A 85 -8.50 -9.97 2.60
N GLN A 86 -7.86 -10.88 3.33
CA GLN A 86 -8.12 -12.31 3.26
C GLN A 86 -8.94 -12.76 4.47
N LYS A 87 -9.64 -13.91 4.33
CA LYS A 87 -10.47 -14.48 5.41
C LYS A 87 -9.69 -14.81 6.70
N SER A 88 -8.37 -14.98 6.59
CA SER A 88 -7.48 -15.34 7.69
C SER A 88 -6.30 -14.38 7.73
N ASP A 89 -5.85 -14.05 8.94
CA ASP A 89 -4.68 -13.19 9.14
C ASP A 89 -3.33 -13.87 8.85
N THR A 90 -3.32 -15.17 8.51
CA THR A 90 -2.09 -15.92 8.23
C THR A 90 -1.20 -15.20 7.21
N TRP A 91 -1.78 -14.71 6.12
CA TRP A 91 -1.00 -14.02 5.08
C TRP A 91 -0.56 -12.61 5.50
N ARG A 92 -1.42 -11.87 6.21
CA ARG A 92 -1.06 -10.55 6.78
C ARG A 92 0.14 -10.69 7.72
N ASN A 93 0.08 -11.67 8.62
CA ASN A 93 1.12 -11.96 9.59
C ASN A 93 2.42 -12.40 8.91
N GLU A 94 2.34 -13.25 7.88
CA GLU A 94 3.52 -13.66 7.11
C GLU A 94 4.17 -12.48 6.38
N VAL A 95 3.38 -11.61 5.74
CA VAL A 95 3.89 -10.41 5.08
C VAL A 95 4.55 -9.48 6.09
N LEU A 96 3.90 -9.22 7.23
CA LEU A 96 4.46 -8.41 8.32
C LEU A 96 5.75 -9.00 8.89
N LEU A 97 5.79 -10.31 9.11
CA LEU A 97 7.00 -11.02 9.56
C LEU A 97 8.16 -10.79 8.59
N ARG A 98 7.90 -10.90 7.28
CA ARG A 98 8.93 -10.68 6.24
C ARG A 98 9.39 -9.23 6.16
N THR A 99 8.61 -8.26 6.62
CA THR A 99 9.07 -6.86 6.68
C THR A 99 10.18 -6.66 7.70
N GLY A 100 10.32 -7.53 8.71
CA GLY A 100 11.25 -7.32 9.82
C GLY A 100 11.10 -5.90 10.39
N ASN A 101 12.21 -5.14 10.41
CA ASN A 101 12.23 -3.74 10.85
C ASN A 101 12.27 -2.73 9.69
N SER A 102 11.97 -3.13 8.45
CA SER A 102 11.99 -2.22 7.30
C SER A 102 10.93 -1.12 7.40
N GLU A 103 11.14 0.01 6.71
CA GLU A 103 10.11 1.05 6.64
C GLU A 103 8.86 0.55 5.87
N LEU A 104 7.67 0.96 6.31
CA LEU A 104 6.40 0.51 5.74
C LEU A 104 5.75 1.54 4.82
N SER A 105 5.24 1.07 3.69
CA SER A 105 4.34 1.83 2.80
C SER A 105 2.97 1.18 2.81
N ILE A 106 1.96 1.95 3.22
CA ILE A 106 0.57 1.50 3.34
C ILE A 106 -0.28 2.18 2.27
N LYS A 107 -1.05 1.39 1.50
CA LYS A 107 -2.05 1.88 0.53
C LYS A 107 -3.36 1.10 0.67
N GLY A 108 -4.46 1.74 0.31
CA GLY A 108 -5.72 1.05 0.03
C GLY A 108 -6.92 1.72 0.68
N ASN A 109 -8.07 1.06 0.55
CA ASN A 109 -9.31 1.53 1.15
C ASN A 109 -9.44 1.02 2.59
N VAL A 110 -9.76 1.93 3.50
CA VAL A 110 -10.14 1.62 4.88
C VAL A 110 -11.66 1.46 4.91
N MET A 111 -12.08 0.21 4.98
CA MET A 111 -13.45 -0.28 5.05
C MET A 111 -13.64 -1.09 6.34
N ALA A 112 -14.85 -1.54 6.65
CA ALA A 112 -15.12 -2.34 7.85
C ALA A 112 -14.16 -3.54 7.95
N GLU A 113 -13.91 -4.23 6.84
CA GLU A 113 -13.13 -5.47 6.77
C GLU A 113 -11.60 -5.26 6.82
N THR A 114 -11.12 -4.05 6.51
CA THR A 114 -9.69 -3.70 6.52
C THR A 114 -9.30 -2.82 7.70
N SER A 115 -10.29 -2.27 8.41
CA SER A 115 -10.10 -1.30 9.49
C SER A 115 -9.27 -1.83 10.65
N GLU A 116 -9.58 -3.04 11.15
CA GLU A 116 -8.85 -3.65 12.27
C GLU A 116 -7.36 -3.84 11.94
N PHE A 117 -7.08 -4.33 10.72
CA PHE A 117 -5.71 -4.48 10.25
C PHE A 117 -5.01 -3.12 10.13
N PHE A 118 -5.68 -2.12 9.56
CA PHE A 118 -5.14 -0.76 9.45
C PHE A 118 -4.82 -0.14 10.83
N VAL A 119 -5.73 -0.25 11.79
CA VAL A 119 -5.53 0.21 13.18
C VAL A 119 -4.34 -0.51 13.81
N SER A 120 -4.20 -1.82 13.58
CA SER A 120 -3.08 -2.60 14.10
C SER A 120 -1.73 -2.14 13.54
N LEU A 121 -1.67 -1.75 12.26
CA LEU A 121 -0.46 -1.20 11.63
C LEU A 121 -0.06 0.11 12.30
N PHE A 122 -1.03 1.01 12.51
CA PHE A 122 -0.79 2.30 13.14
C PHE A 122 -0.34 2.12 14.59
N LYS A 123 -1.04 1.29 15.36
CA LYS A 123 -0.72 1.05 16.77
C LYS A 123 0.68 0.44 16.97
N ASN A 124 1.05 -0.54 16.15
CA ASN A 124 2.24 -1.36 16.40
C ASN A 124 3.47 -0.93 15.58
N HIS A 125 3.28 -0.17 14.50
CA HIS A 125 4.36 0.12 13.55
C HIS A 125 4.49 1.61 13.18
N TRP A 126 3.77 2.51 13.86
CA TRP A 126 3.76 3.95 13.57
C TRP A 126 5.13 4.55 13.21
N THR A 127 6.13 4.30 14.06
CA THR A 127 7.46 4.94 13.96
C THR A 127 8.24 4.55 12.69
N ARG A 128 7.92 3.41 12.07
CA ARG A 128 8.56 2.94 10.84
C ARG A 128 7.67 3.09 9.60
N ILE A 129 6.47 3.66 9.73
CA ILE A 129 5.63 3.96 8.56
C ILE A 129 6.24 5.16 7.84
N LYS A 130 6.60 4.96 6.57
CA LYS A 130 7.15 6.02 5.71
C LYS A 130 6.13 6.59 4.72
N ARG A 131 5.12 5.82 4.33
CA ARG A 131 4.10 6.25 3.37
C ARG A 131 2.73 5.77 3.79
N ILE A 132 1.76 6.68 3.76
CA ILE A 132 0.35 6.41 4.00
C ILE A 132 -0.42 6.97 2.80
N GLN A 133 -1.17 6.14 2.10
CA GLN A 133 -2.03 6.52 0.98
C GLN A 133 -3.36 5.80 1.09
N VAL A 134 -4.28 6.33 1.89
CA VAL A 134 -5.52 5.64 2.23
C VAL A 134 -6.76 6.47 1.96
N LEU A 135 -7.83 5.80 1.55
CA LEU A 135 -9.16 6.37 1.42
C LEU A 135 -10.07 5.72 2.46
N PHE A 136 -10.65 6.54 3.32
CA PHE A 136 -11.65 6.12 4.29
C PHE A 136 -13.03 6.12 3.64
N CYS A 137 -13.58 4.92 3.44
CA CYS A 137 -14.89 4.69 2.83
C CYS A 137 -16.04 4.64 3.84
N MET A 138 -15.76 4.84 5.13
CA MET A 138 -16.79 4.95 6.18
C MET A 138 -16.50 6.16 7.08
N HIS A 139 -17.33 6.38 8.09
CA HIS A 139 -17.14 7.47 9.03
C HIS A 139 -15.86 7.25 9.84
N ALA A 140 -14.89 8.13 9.66
CA ALA A 140 -13.61 8.11 10.37
C ALA A 140 -13.75 8.10 11.91
N GLU A 141 -14.87 8.60 12.44
CA GLU A 141 -15.17 8.62 13.88
C GLU A 141 -15.20 7.22 14.51
N GLU A 142 -15.37 6.16 13.72
CA GLU A 142 -15.44 4.77 14.18
C GLU A 142 -14.07 4.20 14.63
N TRP A 143 -12.95 4.89 14.37
CA TRP A 143 -11.59 4.35 14.60
C TRP A 143 -10.67 5.29 15.40
N PRO A 144 -11.00 5.61 16.67
CA PRO A 144 -10.23 6.56 17.49
C PRO A 144 -8.74 6.19 17.62
N ASP A 145 -8.43 4.89 17.72
CA ASP A 145 -7.06 4.40 17.90
C ASP A 145 -6.14 4.70 16.71
N ALA A 146 -6.66 4.71 15.48
CA ALA A 146 -5.87 5.10 14.31
C ALA A 146 -5.48 6.58 14.37
N TRP A 147 -6.37 7.44 14.90
CA TRP A 147 -6.11 8.87 14.99
C TRP A 147 -5.16 9.24 16.13
N ASN A 148 -5.13 8.44 17.19
CA ASN A 148 -4.17 8.60 18.28
C ASN A 148 -2.72 8.52 17.77
N ALA A 149 -2.44 7.58 16.85
CA ALA A 149 -1.11 7.46 16.24
C ALA A 149 -0.72 8.71 15.43
N LEU A 150 -1.67 9.37 14.75
CA LEU A 150 -1.40 10.65 14.07
C LEU A 150 -1.07 11.79 15.04
N GLY A 151 -1.40 11.67 16.33
CA GLY A 151 -0.95 12.59 17.37
C GLY A 151 0.47 12.32 17.87
N CYS A 152 1.10 11.20 17.48
CA CYS A 152 2.44 10.81 17.91
C CYS A 152 3.51 11.26 16.90
N PRO A 153 4.78 11.45 17.33
CA PRO A 153 5.91 11.73 16.43
C PRO A 153 6.02 10.73 15.28
N ALA A 154 6.28 11.23 14.08
CA ALA A 154 6.34 10.46 12.83
C ALA A 154 7.75 10.52 12.20
N PRO A 155 8.76 9.88 12.81
CA PRO A 155 10.16 10.07 12.45
C PRO A 155 10.52 9.57 11.04
N SER A 156 9.84 8.52 10.55
CA SER A 156 10.10 7.93 9.23
C SER A 156 9.15 8.41 8.14
N LEU A 157 8.11 9.18 8.50
CA LEU A 157 7.02 9.52 7.59
C LEU A 157 7.48 10.51 6.53
N ARG A 158 7.32 10.13 5.26
CA ARG A 158 7.70 10.92 4.08
C ARG A 158 6.50 11.40 3.29
N LEU A 159 5.48 10.55 3.17
CA LEU A 159 4.25 10.87 2.46
C LEU A 159 3.04 10.48 3.31
N CYS A 160 2.12 11.41 3.50
CA CYS A 160 0.84 11.15 4.12
C CYS A 160 -0.28 11.72 3.25
N SER A 161 -1.06 10.82 2.64
CA SER A 161 -2.26 11.13 1.87
C SER A 161 -3.43 10.38 2.49
N ILE A 162 -4.34 11.14 3.10
CA ILE A 162 -5.54 10.59 3.73
C ILE A 162 -6.76 11.25 3.11
N HIS A 163 -7.62 10.44 2.50
CA HIS A 163 -8.86 10.90 1.89
C HIS A 163 -10.04 10.46 2.74
N PHE A 164 -10.94 11.38 3.06
CA PHE A 164 -12.13 11.10 3.86
C PHE A 164 -13.38 11.14 2.99
N GLY A 165 -14.08 10.01 2.90
CA GLY A 165 -15.33 9.91 2.13
C GLY A 165 -16.52 10.60 2.79
N TYR A 166 -16.60 10.58 4.13
CA TYR A 166 -17.82 10.95 4.88
C TYR A 166 -17.61 12.00 5.98
N GLY A 167 -16.41 12.61 6.06
CA GLY A 167 -16.10 13.67 7.03
C GLY A 167 -14.79 13.45 7.79
N LEU A 168 -14.26 14.53 8.36
CA LEU A 168 -13.06 14.49 9.20
C LEU A 168 -13.38 13.94 10.60
N PRO A 169 -12.48 13.15 11.21
CA PRO A 169 -12.62 12.76 12.61
C PRO A 169 -12.51 13.99 13.53
N ARG A 170 -13.41 14.08 14.51
CA ARG A 170 -13.52 15.23 15.44
C ARG A 170 -12.25 15.54 16.21
N ILE A 171 -11.38 14.55 16.40
CA ILE A 171 -10.11 14.70 17.10
C ILE A 171 -9.22 15.80 16.48
N TYR A 172 -9.32 16.03 15.17
CA TYR A 172 -8.61 17.12 14.49
C TYR A 172 -9.11 18.52 14.87
N SER A 173 -10.32 18.61 15.40
CA SER A 173 -10.90 19.85 15.93
C SER A 173 -10.67 20.00 17.44
N SER A 174 -10.01 19.04 18.09
CA SER A 174 -9.80 19.06 19.53
C SER A 174 -8.70 20.07 19.91
N PRO A 175 -8.96 20.99 20.85
CA PRO A 175 -7.92 21.85 21.41
C PRO A 175 -6.80 21.00 22.02
N GLY A 176 -5.59 21.10 21.47
CA GLY A 176 -4.42 20.34 21.93
C GLY A 176 -4.01 19.17 21.03
N PHE A 177 -4.79 18.82 20.02
CA PHE A 177 -4.32 17.87 19.00
C PHE A 177 -3.27 18.55 18.10
N SER A 178 -2.07 17.97 18.06
CA SER A 178 -1.01 18.38 17.11
C SER A 178 -0.68 17.20 16.21
N LEU A 179 -0.85 17.40 14.91
CA LEU A 179 -0.49 16.38 13.93
C LEU A 179 1.00 16.06 14.04
N PHE A 180 1.30 14.76 14.12
CA PHE A 180 2.62 14.19 14.30
C PHE A 180 3.38 14.70 15.53
N ALA A 181 2.68 15.22 16.55
CA ALA A 181 3.30 15.98 17.65
C ALA A 181 4.26 17.09 17.16
N ASN A 182 3.98 17.67 15.99
CA ASN A 182 4.86 18.62 15.29
C ASN A 182 6.27 18.07 14.97
N HIS A 183 6.42 16.75 14.88
CA HIS A 183 7.68 16.06 14.62
C HIS A 183 7.52 15.03 13.48
N ALA A 184 7.73 15.50 12.25
CA ALA A 184 7.79 14.66 11.05
C ALA A 184 8.94 15.15 10.12
N PRO A 185 10.21 14.96 10.52
CA PRO A 185 11.35 15.61 9.87
C PRO A 185 11.60 15.17 8.42
N LEU A 186 11.09 13.99 8.04
CA LEU A 186 11.25 13.45 6.69
C LEU A 186 10.04 13.70 5.78
N LEU A 187 9.00 14.40 6.27
CA LEU A 187 7.76 14.61 5.55
C LEU A 187 8.01 15.52 4.35
N THR A 188 7.80 15.00 3.14
CA THR A 188 7.95 15.73 1.87
C THR A 188 6.62 16.03 1.19
N SER A 189 5.56 15.27 1.51
CA SER A 189 4.24 15.46 0.95
C SER A 189 3.15 15.16 1.97
N PHE A 190 2.24 16.11 2.15
CA PHE A 190 1.05 15.98 2.98
C PHE A 190 -0.18 16.37 2.18
N GLN A 191 -1.13 15.45 2.07
CA GLN A 191 -2.37 15.64 1.33
C GLN A 191 -3.54 15.19 2.18
N HIS A 192 -4.53 16.06 2.27
CA HIS A 192 -5.81 15.75 2.87
C HIS A 192 -6.90 16.25 1.92
N ILE A 193 -7.67 15.33 1.34
CA ILE A 193 -8.76 15.68 0.42
C ILE A 193 -10.08 15.28 1.06
N ARG A 194 -10.97 16.26 1.21
CA ARG A 194 -12.39 16.01 1.43
C ARG A 194 -13.01 15.67 0.08
N LYS A 195 -13.66 14.51 -0.04
CA LYS A 195 -14.57 14.31 -1.17
C LYS A 195 -15.73 15.27 -0.97
N THR A 196 -15.79 16.36 -1.72
CA THR A 196 -17.03 17.15 -1.85
C THR A 196 -18.02 16.27 -2.61
N SER A 197 -19.11 15.91 -1.96
CA SER A 197 -20.22 15.13 -2.53
C SER A 197 -20.74 15.81 -3.79
N HIS A 198 -20.32 15.35 -4.97
CA HIS A 198 -20.86 15.77 -6.27
C HIS A 198 -21.85 14.76 -6.85
N TRP A 199 -22.47 13.93 -6.01
CA TRP A 199 -23.66 13.17 -6.36
C TRP A 199 -24.85 13.78 -5.61
N SER A 200 -25.41 14.82 -6.18
CA SER A 200 -26.75 15.31 -5.86
C SER A 200 -27.20 15.98 -7.14
N LEU A 201 -27.80 15.19 -8.04
CA LEU A 201 -28.68 15.60 -9.15
C LEU A 201 -28.93 14.37 -10.04
N ALA A 202 -29.74 13.43 -9.54
CA ALA A 202 -30.48 12.46 -10.37
C ALA A 202 -31.62 11.82 -9.56
N SER A 203 -32.47 12.65 -8.94
CA SER A 203 -33.78 12.21 -8.45
C SER A 203 -34.66 13.43 -8.19
N SER A 204 -35.09 14.09 -9.27
CA SER A 204 -36.24 15.01 -9.25
C SER A 204 -36.65 15.33 -10.70
N SER A 205 -37.41 14.41 -11.28
CA SER A 205 -38.32 14.57 -12.41
C SER A 205 -38.78 13.14 -12.73
N LEU A 206 -39.99 12.69 -12.41
CA LEU A 206 -41.28 13.23 -12.82
C LEU A 206 -42.34 12.88 -11.76
N ASP A 207 -42.95 13.90 -11.19
CA ASP A 207 -44.36 13.88 -10.79
C ASP A 207 -44.94 15.20 -11.31
N GLY A 208 -45.98 15.09 -12.14
CA GLY A 208 -46.72 16.22 -12.71
C GLY A 208 -46.85 16.16 -14.22
N ASP A 209 -47.86 15.44 -14.73
CA ASP A 209 -48.98 16.08 -15.44
C ASP A 209 -50.07 15.06 -15.85
N LEU A 210 -51.32 15.51 -15.62
CA LEU A 210 -52.66 14.93 -15.87
C LEU A 210 -53.27 14.02 -14.79
#